data_AF-A0A833G689-F1
#
_entry.id   AF-A0A833G689-F1
#
_cell.length_a   1.000
_cell.length_b   1.000
_cell.length_c   1.000
_cell.angle_alpha   90.00
_cell.angle_beta   90.00
_cell.angle_gamma   90.00
#
_symmetry.space_group_name_H-M   'P 1'
#
loop_
_entity.id
_entity.type
_entity.pdbx_description
1 polymer ?
#
loop_
_entity_poly.entity_id
_entity_poly.type
_entity_poly.pdbx_seq_one_letter_code
_entity_poly.pdbx_strand_id
1 'polypeptide(L)'
;MVGGGAPVVVQSMTNTDTADIDATVAQVAALHRAGSEIVRVTVDRDESAAAVPRVRDRLLRLGLDVPLVGDFHYIGHKLLADHPACAEALAKYRINPGNVGFGKKKDTQFAQLIEFAIRYGKPVRIGAN
;
A
#
# COMPACT_ATOMS: atom_id res chain seq x y z
N MET A 1 11.50 -9.74 -6.75
CA MET A 1 10.78 -9.75 -8.04
C MET A 1 9.55 -10.64 -7.93
N VAL A 2 8.50 -10.42 -8.74
CA VAL A 2 7.31 -11.29 -8.76
C VAL A 2 6.98 -11.64 -10.22
N GLY A 3 6.77 -12.93 -10.50
CA GLY A 3 6.42 -13.44 -11.83
C GLY A 3 7.58 -14.14 -12.56
N GLY A 4 7.25 -14.82 -13.66
CA GLY A 4 8.20 -15.62 -14.43
C GLY A 4 8.72 -16.84 -13.65
N GLY A 5 10.01 -17.12 -13.76
CA GLY A 5 10.70 -18.21 -13.04
C GLY A 5 11.28 -17.83 -11.68
N ALA A 6 10.95 -16.63 -11.16
CA ALA A 6 11.37 -16.25 -9.81
C ALA A 6 10.65 -17.10 -8.75
N PRO A 7 11.24 -17.30 -7.56
CA PRO A 7 10.57 -17.97 -6.45
C PRO A 7 9.22 -17.35 -6.11
N VAL A 8 8.30 -18.17 -5.61
CA VAL A 8 7.00 -17.70 -5.10
C VAL A 8 7.23 -16.82 -3.88
N VAL A 9 6.86 -15.55 -3.99
CA VAL A 9 7.04 -14.56 -2.93
C VAL A 9 5.97 -14.71 -1.85
N VAL A 10 6.41 -14.85 -0.59
CA VAL A 10 5.53 -14.89 0.58
C VAL A 10 5.15 -13.48 0.99
N GLN A 11 3.86 -13.20 1.15
CA GLN A 11 3.36 -11.89 1.56
C GLN A 11 2.31 -12.02 2.67
N SER A 12 2.21 -10.99 3.50
CA SER A 12 1.24 -10.90 4.59
C SER A 12 0.59 -9.51 4.64
N MET A 13 -0.30 -9.29 5.61
CA MET A 13 -0.96 -8.01 5.83
C MET A 13 -1.00 -7.72 7.33
N THR A 14 -0.77 -6.46 7.70
CA THR A 14 -0.95 -5.99 9.07
C THR A 14 -2.43 -6.01 9.46
N ASN A 15 -2.68 -6.04 10.77
CA ASN A 15 -4.01 -5.80 11.35
C ASN A 15 -4.01 -4.66 12.38
N THR A 16 -2.87 -3.98 12.57
CA THR A 16 -2.80 -2.73 13.33
C THR A 16 -3.46 -1.59 12.58
N ASP A 17 -3.90 -0.57 13.33
CA ASP A 17 -4.27 0.70 12.74
C ASP A 17 -3.01 1.36 12.13
N THR A 18 -3.03 1.63 10.82
CA THR A 18 -1.86 2.20 10.13
C THR A 18 -1.52 3.61 10.62
N ALA A 19 -2.49 4.34 11.18
CA ALA A 19 -2.25 5.61 11.85
C ALA A 19 -1.40 5.46 13.13
N ASP A 20 -1.43 4.30 13.78
CA ASP A 20 -0.50 3.94 14.85
C ASP A 20 0.83 3.47 14.22
N ILE A 21 1.73 4.43 14.07
CA ILE A 21 3.04 4.22 13.45
C ILE A 21 3.87 3.21 14.24
N ASP A 22 3.84 3.27 15.57
CA ASP A 22 4.67 2.40 16.42
C ASP A 22 4.19 0.95 16.36
N ALA A 23 2.89 0.73 16.50
CA ALA A 23 2.30 -0.59 16.38
C ALA A 23 2.52 -1.18 14.97
N THR A 24 2.32 -0.36 13.93
CA THR A 24 2.46 -0.81 12.54
C THR A 24 3.92 -1.13 12.19
N VAL A 25 4.88 -0.31 12.62
CA VAL A 25 6.32 -0.63 12.44
C VAL A 25 6.68 -1.92 13.16
N ALA A 26 6.24 -2.10 14.40
CA ALA A 26 6.52 -3.30 15.18
C ALA A 26 5.96 -4.56 14.48
N GLN A 27 4.73 -4.49 13.98
CA GLN A 27 4.10 -5.61 13.30
C GLN A 27 4.72 -5.89 11.93
N VAL A 28 5.01 -4.87 11.11
CA VAL A 28 5.70 -5.07 9.82
C VAL A 28 7.05 -5.74 10.04
N ALA A 29 7.82 -5.28 11.03
CA ALA A 29 9.11 -5.88 11.38
C ALA A 29 8.96 -7.35 11.84
N ALA A 30 7.93 -7.65 12.64
CA ALA A 30 7.65 -9.02 13.08
C ALA A 30 7.28 -9.94 11.92
N LEU A 31 6.38 -9.50 11.03
CA LEU A 31 5.97 -10.24 9.84
C LEU A 31 7.15 -10.49 8.90
N HIS A 32 8.00 -9.49 8.70
CA HIS A 32 9.18 -9.63 7.86
C HIS A 32 10.18 -10.64 8.42
N ARG A 33 10.48 -10.56 9.73
CA ARG A 33 11.36 -11.53 10.42
C ARG A 33 10.80 -12.96 10.41
N ALA A 34 9.49 -13.11 10.36
CA ALA A 34 8.82 -14.41 10.20
C ALA A 34 8.86 -14.95 8.75
N GLY A 35 9.44 -14.21 7.80
CA GLY A 35 9.61 -14.63 6.41
C GLY A 35 8.69 -13.94 5.40
N SER A 36 7.91 -12.92 5.81
CA SER A 36 7.13 -12.14 4.85
C SER A 36 8.02 -11.21 4.05
N GLU A 37 8.16 -11.48 2.76
CA GLU A 37 9.01 -10.70 1.85
C GLU A 37 8.34 -9.39 1.41
N ILE A 38 7.01 -9.33 1.45
CA ILE A 38 6.21 -8.13 1.17
C ILE A 38 5.14 -8.01 2.25
N VAL A 39 4.89 -6.79 2.75
CA VAL A 39 3.86 -6.57 3.77
C VAL A 39 2.85 -5.53 3.30
N ARG A 40 1.57 -5.86 3.40
CA ARG A 40 0.46 -4.97 3.06
C ARG A 40 -0.05 -4.24 4.29
N VAL A 41 -0.42 -2.97 4.13
CA VAL A 41 -1.04 -2.11 5.15
C VAL A 41 -2.32 -1.49 4.58
N THR A 42 -3.32 -1.24 5.43
CA THR A 42 -4.54 -0.55 5.01
C THR A 42 -4.28 0.95 4.89
N VAL A 43 -4.80 1.59 3.84
CA VAL A 43 -4.77 3.05 3.67
C VAL A 43 -6.18 3.52 3.35
N ASP A 44 -6.93 3.84 4.39
CA ASP A 44 -8.38 4.06 4.35
C ASP A 44 -8.82 5.49 4.73
N ARG A 45 -7.92 6.30 5.27
CA ARG A 45 -8.16 7.70 5.67
C ARG A 45 -6.88 8.54 5.71
N ASP A 46 -7.02 9.84 5.88
CA ASP A 46 -5.90 10.80 5.87
C ASP A 46 -4.82 10.47 6.89
N GLU A 47 -5.20 10.05 8.11
CA GLU A 47 -4.23 9.71 9.15
C GLU A 47 -3.39 8.49 8.77
N SER A 48 -4.02 7.47 8.16
CA SER A 48 -3.33 6.28 7.67
C SER A 48 -2.38 6.63 6.51
N ALA A 49 -2.81 7.49 5.58
CA ALA A 49 -1.99 7.92 4.45
C ALA A 49 -0.78 8.75 4.92
N ALA A 50 -1.00 9.69 5.85
CA ALA A 50 0.07 10.50 6.43
C ALA A 50 1.08 9.67 7.26
N ALA A 51 0.67 8.53 7.80
CA ALA A 51 1.52 7.64 8.59
C ALA A 51 2.46 6.79 7.72
N VAL A 52 2.06 6.37 6.52
CA VAL A 52 2.82 5.45 5.65
C VAL A 52 4.29 5.87 5.43
N PRO A 53 4.62 7.13 5.09
CA PRO A 53 6.01 7.55 4.92
C PRO A 53 6.82 7.38 6.21
N ARG A 54 6.23 7.70 7.36
CA ARG A 54 6.87 7.57 8.67
C ARG A 54 7.11 6.12 9.05
N VAL A 55 6.18 5.22 8.71
CA VAL A 55 6.34 3.77 8.88
C VAL A 55 7.50 3.26 8.05
N ARG A 56 7.54 3.58 6.74
CA ARG A 56 8.65 3.22 5.84
C ARG A 56 9.99 3.71 6.39
N ASP A 57 10.09 4.97 6.77
CA ASP A 57 11.35 5.57 7.22
C ASP A 57 11.83 5.01 8.55
N ARG A 58 10.92 4.63 9.45
CA ARG A 58 11.26 3.92 10.70
C ARG A 58 11.77 2.50 10.41
N LEU A 59 11.14 1.77 9.48
CA LEU A 59 11.62 0.43 9.07
C LEU A 59 13.02 0.50 8.46
N LEU A 60 13.27 1.45 7.57
CA LEU A 60 14.59 1.67 6.97
C LEU A 60 15.65 2.02 8.03
N ARG A 61 15.32 2.84 9.03
CA ARG A 61 16.22 3.12 10.17
C ARG A 61 16.53 1.89 11.03
N LEU A 62 15.66 0.89 11.03
CA LEU A 62 15.90 -0.41 11.66
C LEU A 62 16.67 -1.38 10.75
N GLY A 63 17.11 -0.95 9.56
CA GLY A 63 17.79 -1.78 8.58
C GLY A 63 16.84 -2.74 7.83
N LEU A 64 15.54 -2.46 7.84
CA LEU A 64 14.52 -3.30 7.21
C LEU A 64 13.94 -2.60 5.98
N ASP A 65 14.37 -3.03 4.79
CA ASP A 65 13.85 -2.55 3.50
C ASP A 65 12.71 -3.45 3.00
N VAL A 66 11.59 -3.43 3.73
CA VAL A 66 10.41 -4.27 3.43
C VAL A 66 9.49 -3.52 2.46
N PRO A 67 9.18 -4.07 1.27
CA PRO A 67 8.22 -3.46 0.36
C PRO A 67 6.82 -3.37 0.98
N LEU A 68 6.33 -2.14 1.15
CA LEU A 68 4.99 -1.87 1.66
C LEU A 68 3.97 -1.80 0.52
N VAL A 69 2.86 -2.54 0.64
CA VAL A 69 1.71 -2.47 -0.27
C VAL A 69 0.57 -1.69 0.39
N GLY A 70 0.06 -0.65 -0.26
CA GLY A 70 -1.12 0.07 0.23
C GLY A 70 -2.41 -0.61 -0.24
N ASP A 71 -3.26 -1.02 0.69
CA ASP A 71 -4.61 -1.50 0.41
C ASP A 71 -5.61 -0.35 0.46
N PHE A 72 -6.10 0.06 -0.72
CA PHE A 72 -7.02 1.20 -0.84
C PHE A 72 -8.45 0.75 -1.07
N HIS A 73 -9.40 1.35 -0.34
CA HIS A 73 -10.84 1.22 -0.59
C HIS A 73 -11.50 2.60 -0.67
N TYR A 74 -12.54 2.71 -1.49
CA TYR A 74 -13.47 3.83 -1.68
C TYR A 74 -12.82 5.16 -2.09
N ILE A 75 -12.02 5.74 -1.19
CA ILE A 75 -11.44 7.08 -1.31
C ILE A 75 -9.96 7.08 -1.70
N GLY A 76 -9.39 5.92 -2.09
CA GLY A 76 -7.97 5.81 -2.42
C GLY A 76 -7.46 6.85 -3.43
N HIS A 77 -8.27 7.21 -4.43
CA HIS A 77 -7.92 8.25 -5.41
C HIS A 77 -7.69 9.62 -4.76
N LYS A 78 -8.48 9.96 -3.73
CA LYS A 78 -8.31 11.19 -2.95
C LYS A 78 -7.08 11.10 -2.06
N LEU A 79 -6.92 9.99 -1.35
CA LEU A 79 -5.77 9.79 -0.45
C LEU A 79 -4.43 9.90 -1.20
N LEU A 80 -4.32 9.32 -2.40
CA LEU A 80 -3.12 9.46 -3.22
C LEU A 80 -2.92 10.88 -3.79
N ALA A 81 -4.01 11.61 -4.04
CA ALA A 81 -3.94 13.00 -4.50
C ALA A 81 -3.49 13.95 -3.38
N ASP A 82 -4.07 13.79 -2.19
CA ASP A 82 -3.88 14.67 -1.04
C ASP A 82 -2.59 14.34 -0.28
N HIS A 83 -2.10 13.09 -0.36
CA HIS A 83 -0.87 12.61 0.29
C HIS A 83 0.13 12.04 -0.73
N PRO A 84 0.80 12.87 -1.54
CA PRO A 84 1.78 12.41 -2.53
C PRO A 84 2.95 11.65 -1.90
N ALA A 85 3.36 12.00 -0.68
CA ALA A 85 4.39 11.28 0.06
C ALA A 85 3.99 9.82 0.35
N CYS A 86 2.71 9.54 0.60
CA CYS A 86 2.19 8.17 0.73
C CYS A 86 2.34 7.41 -0.60
N ALA A 87 1.94 8.05 -1.71
CA ALA A 87 2.04 7.49 -3.04
C ALA A 87 3.48 7.10 -3.40
N GLU A 88 4.44 7.96 -3.07
CA GLU A 88 5.88 7.73 -3.28
C GLU A 88 6.45 6.66 -2.35
N ALA A 89 6.00 6.62 -1.09
CA ALA A 89 6.54 5.71 -0.08
C ALA A 89 6.14 4.25 -0.26
N LEU A 90 4.96 4.00 -0.81
CA LEU A 90 4.51 2.63 -1.08
C LEU A 90 5.31 2.02 -2.23
N ALA A 91 5.58 0.71 -2.12
CA ALA A 91 6.21 -0.07 -3.18
C ALA A 91 5.20 -0.58 -4.21
N LYS A 92 3.91 -0.64 -3.84
CA LYS A 92 2.82 -1.17 -4.69
C LYS A 92 1.46 -0.67 -4.20
N TYR A 93 0.51 -0.53 -5.13
CA TYR A 93 -0.89 -0.26 -4.79
C TYR A 93 -1.76 -1.51 -5.00
N ARG A 94 -2.67 -1.80 -4.07
CA ARG A 94 -3.77 -2.74 -4.29
C ARG A 94 -5.04 -1.93 -4.51
N ILE A 95 -5.70 -2.20 -5.63
CA ILE A 95 -6.99 -1.61 -5.98
C ILE A 95 -8.03 -2.73 -6.09
N ASN A 96 -9.19 -2.55 -5.44
CA ASN A 96 -10.36 -3.39 -5.68
C ASN A 96 -11.33 -2.64 -6.60
N PRO A 97 -11.58 -3.09 -7.85
CA PRO A 97 -12.50 -2.42 -8.76
C PRO A 97 -13.96 -2.42 -8.27
N GLY A 98 -14.33 -3.27 -7.32
CA GLY A 98 -15.64 -3.21 -6.64
C GLY A 98 -15.78 -2.04 -5.67
N ASN A 99 -14.66 -1.49 -5.17
CA ASN A 99 -14.63 -0.50 -4.10
C ASN A 99 -14.04 0.84 -4.56
N VAL A 100 -14.08 1.17 -5.85
CA VAL A 100 -13.58 2.46 -6.38
C VAL A 100 -14.71 3.37 -6.84
N GLY A 101 -15.86 3.30 -6.16
CA GLY A 101 -17.05 4.09 -6.46
C GLY A 101 -18.10 3.34 -7.29
N PHE A 102 -19.25 4.00 -7.51
CA PHE A 102 -20.42 3.42 -8.18
C PHE A 102 -20.76 4.17 -9.47
N GLY A 103 -21.31 3.45 -10.45
CA GLY A 103 -21.74 4.00 -11.74
C GLY A 103 -20.60 4.69 -12.50
N LYS A 104 -20.88 5.84 -13.13
CA LYS A 104 -19.91 6.59 -13.95
C LYS A 104 -18.65 7.03 -13.18
N LYS A 105 -18.73 7.22 -11.86
CA LYS A 105 -17.58 7.65 -11.04
C LYS A 105 -16.54 6.54 -10.89
N LYS A 106 -16.94 5.27 -11.03
CA LYS A 106 -16.06 4.11 -10.88
C LYS A 106 -14.86 4.18 -11.83
N ASP A 107 -15.14 4.40 -13.11
CA ASP A 107 -14.10 4.38 -14.14
C ASP A 107 -13.15 5.57 -13.98
N THR A 108 -13.68 6.76 -13.67
CA THR A 108 -12.85 7.95 -13.42
C THR A 108 -11.95 7.78 -12.19
N GLN A 109 -12.47 7.26 -11.08
CA GLN A 109 -11.69 7.04 -9.86
C GLN A 109 -10.65 5.94 -10.04
N PHE A 110 -11.00 4.86 -10.75
CA PHE A 110 -10.05 3.82 -11.11
C PHE A 110 -8.92 4.37 -12.02
N ALA A 111 -9.27 5.14 -13.05
CA ALA A 111 -8.30 5.75 -13.96
C ALA A 111 -7.32 6.66 -13.20
N GLN A 112 -7.80 7.50 -12.29
CA GLN A 112 -6.95 8.36 -11.45
C GLN A 112 -5.93 7.55 -10.63
N LEU A 113 -6.34 6.43 -10.03
CA LEU A 113 -5.42 5.56 -9.30
C LEU A 113 -4.33 4.96 -10.21
N ILE A 114 -4.69 4.57 -11.43
CA ILE A 114 -3.74 4.06 -12.42
C ILE A 114 -2.79 5.17 -12.91
N GLU A 115 -3.30 6.39 -13.12
CA GLU A 115 -2.47 7.55 -13.45
C GLU A 115 -1.45 7.87 -12.38
N PHE A 116 -1.81 7.77 -11.09
CA PHE A 116 -0.85 7.89 -9.99
C PHE A 116 0.19 6.78 -10.02
N ALA A 117 -0.23 5.53 -10.26
CA ALA A 117 0.70 4.42 -10.37
C ALA A 117 1.71 4.60 -11.52
N ILE A 118 1.26 5.08 -12.68
CA ILE A 118 2.12 5.42 -13.81
C ILE A 118 3.07 6.57 -13.43
N ARG A 119 2.54 7.65 -12.86
CA ARG A 119 3.31 8.84 -12.46
C ARG A 119 4.44 8.50 -11.49
N TYR A 120 4.17 7.65 -10.50
CA TYR A 120 5.14 7.29 -9.46
C TYR A 120 5.89 5.98 -9.76
N GLY A 121 5.71 5.39 -10.94
CA GLY A 121 6.37 4.15 -11.34
C GLY A 121 6.05 2.95 -10.44
N LYS A 122 4.81 2.85 -9.96
CA LYS A 122 4.40 1.81 -9.00
C LYS A 122 3.65 0.65 -9.69
N PRO A 123 3.98 -0.61 -9.37
CA PRO A 123 3.15 -1.73 -9.76
C PRO A 123 1.78 -1.68 -9.06
N VAL A 124 0.77 -2.24 -9.72
CA VAL A 124 -0.61 -2.31 -9.20
C VAL A 124 -1.07 -3.76 -9.15
N ARG A 125 -1.72 -4.17 -8.06
CA ARG A 125 -2.58 -5.37 -8.04
C ARG A 125 -4.02 -4.94 -8.17
N ILE A 126 -4.67 -5.34 -9.25
CA ILE A 126 -6.13 -5.32 -9.37
C ILE A 126 -6.64 -6.61 -8.71
N GLY A 127 -7.24 -6.50 -7.53
CA GLY A 127 -7.70 -7.65 -6.75
C GLY A 127 -9.17 -7.54 -6.43
N ALA A 128 -9.99 -8.22 -7.24
CA ALA A 128 -11.42 -8.37 -7.04
C ALA A 128 -11.68 -9.45 -5.97
N ASN A 129 -12.54 -9.11 -5.01
CA ASN A 129 -13.05 -9.98 -3.96
C ASN A 129 -14.56 -9.78 -3.86
#